data_AF-A0A1I7IZN5-F1
#
_entry.id   AF-A0A1I7IZN5-F1
#
_cell.length_a   1.000
_cell.length_b   1.000
_cell.length_c   1.000
_cell.angle_alpha   90.00
_cell.angle_beta   90.00
_cell.angle_gamma   90.00
#
_symmetry.space_group_name_H-M   'P 1'
#
loop_
_entity.id
_entity.type
_entity.pdbx_description
1 polymer ?
#
loop_
_entity_poly.entity_id
_entity_poly.type
_entity_poly.pdbx_seq_one_letter_code
_entity_poly.pdbx_strand_id
1 'polypeptide(L)'
;MMTDFAEPRLNLHPHSNRVRVVIDGTLLADTTRAIELRERGYPPRQYIPRDDVRMDLLTPSETVTHCPFKGDASYFSFGEHKDVAWRYQQPVEGIEMLAGKLAFYGDEVE
;
A
#
# COMPACT_ATOMS: atom_id res chain seq x y z
N MET A 1 30.55 -1.07 23.62
CA MET A 1 29.72 -2.24 23.26
C MET A 1 28.69 -1.74 22.26
N MET A 2 28.84 -2.12 20.99
CA MET A 2 27.84 -1.83 19.95
C MET A 2 26.77 -2.91 20.06
N THR A 3 25.58 -2.52 20.48
CA THR A 3 24.41 -3.40 20.42
C THR A 3 24.06 -3.59 18.95
N ASP A 4 24.16 -4.83 18.49
CA ASP A 4 23.63 -5.26 17.20
C ASP A 4 22.10 -5.17 17.29
N PHE A 5 21.54 -4.02 16.93
CA PHE A 5 20.11 -3.90 16.67
C PHE A 5 19.90 -4.45 15.27
N ALA A 6 19.49 -5.71 15.16
CA ALA A 6 18.99 -6.24 13.90
C ALA A 6 17.92 -5.29 13.38
N GLU A 7 18.09 -4.77 12.15
CA GLU A 7 17.13 -3.83 11.56
C GLU A 7 15.72 -4.43 11.59
N PRO A 8 14.69 -3.64 11.94
CA PRO A 8 13.33 -4.14 11.97
C PRO A 8 12.95 -4.68 10.59
N ARG A 9 12.25 -5.83 10.56
CA ARG A 9 11.83 -6.50 9.32
C ARG A 9 11.02 -5.59 8.39
N LEU A 10 10.31 -4.63 8.98
CA LEU A 10 9.48 -3.63 8.32
C LEU A 10 10.04 -2.24 8.62
N ASN A 11 10.30 -1.46 7.58
CA ASN A 11 10.68 -0.06 7.69
C ASN A 11 9.66 0.80 6.96
N LEU A 12 9.21 1.87 7.64
CA LEU A 12 8.23 2.82 7.13
C LEU A 12 8.84 4.21 7.13
N HIS A 13 8.73 4.90 6.01
CA HIS A 13 9.22 6.27 5.90
C HIS A 13 8.38 7.06 4.90
N PRO A 14 8.23 8.39 5.10
CA PRO A 14 7.61 9.26 4.11
C PRO A 14 8.31 9.14 2.76
N HIS A 15 7.53 9.06 1.70
CA HIS A 15 8.03 9.09 0.33
C HIS A 15 7.87 10.50 -0.23
N SER A 16 9.00 11.19 -0.42
CA SER A 16 9.03 12.62 -0.78
C SER A 16 8.73 12.90 -2.25
N ASN A 17 8.80 11.88 -3.12
CA ASN A 17 8.45 12.05 -4.53
C ASN A 17 6.95 11.88 -4.73
N ARG A 18 6.42 12.54 -5.76
CA ARG A 18 5.05 12.31 -6.21
C ARG A 18 4.91 10.86 -6.67
N VAL A 19 3.79 10.24 -6.32
CA VAL A 19 3.42 8.89 -6.73
C VAL A 19 2.14 9.00 -7.54
N ARG A 20 2.13 8.42 -8.74
CA ARG A 20 0.92 8.29 -9.56
C ARG A 20 0.62 6.83 -9.82
N VAL A 21 -0.66 6.51 -9.89
CA VAL A 21 -1.13 5.18 -10.26
C VAL A 21 -1.98 5.30 -11.50
N VAL A 22 -1.55 4.64 -12.58
CA VAL A 22 -2.23 4.69 -13.87
C VAL A 22 -2.44 3.27 -14.37
N ILE A 23 -3.69 2.91 -14.65
CA ILE A 23 -4.06 1.62 -15.26
C ILE A 23 -4.84 1.91 -16.53
N ASP A 24 -4.41 1.34 -17.65
CA ASP A 24 -4.99 1.56 -18.99
C ASP A 24 -5.18 3.05 -19.33
N GLY A 25 -4.21 3.89 -18.94
CA GLY A 25 -4.26 5.35 -19.16
C GLY A 25 -5.20 6.12 -18.22
N THR A 26 -5.85 5.45 -17.27
CA THR A 26 -6.71 6.08 -16.26
C THR A 26 -5.94 6.35 -14.98
N LEU A 27 -5.88 7.61 -14.55
CA LEU A 27 -5.27 8.01 -13.28
C LEU A 27 -6.16 7.63 -12.10
N LEU A 28 -5.73 6.65 -11.31
CA LEU A 28 -6.44 6.14 -10.14
C LEU A 28 -5.98 6.79 -8.83
N ALA A 29 -4.72 7.22 -8.75
CA ALA A 29 -4.20 7.90 -7.57
C ALA A 29 -3.11 8.90 -7.94
N ASP A 30 -3.01 9.98 -7.17
CA ASP A 30 -1.98 11.01 -7.33
C ASP A 30 -1.70 11.66 -5.97
N THR A 31 -0.50 11.43 -5.42
CA THR A 31 -0.15 11.90 -4.08
C THR A 31 1.30 12.37 -3.98
N THR A 32 1.56 13.29 -3.05
CA THR A 32 2.89 13.63 -2.54
C THR A 32 3.07 13.23 -1.07
N ARG A 33 2.12 12.45 -0.53
CA ARG A 33 2.00 12.08 0.88
C ARG A 33 2.07 10.57 1.08
N ALA A 34 2.65 9.85 0.13
CA ALA A 34 2.82 8.41 0.22
C ALA A 34 3.75 8.02 1.37
N ILE A 35 3.51 6.84 1.94
CA ILE A 35 4.43 6.17 2.86
C ILE A 35 5.04 5.00 2.11
N GLU A 36 6.37 4.91 2.06
CA GLU A 36 7.05 3.74 1.53
C GLU A 36 7.24 2.71 2.64
N LEU A 37 6.76 1.49 2.40
CA LEU A 37 7.05 0.30 3.19
C LEU A 37 8.18 -0.48 2.51
N ARG A 38 9.26 -0.73 3.25
CA ARG A 38 10.31 -1.68 2.89
C ARG A 38 10.20 -2.91 3.79
N GLU A 39 9.89 -4.05 3.19
CA GLU A 39 9.91 -5.35 3.87
C GLU A 39 11.03 -6.21 3.28
N ARG A 40 11.84 -6.82 4.14
CA ARG A 40 12.94 -7.67 3.71
C ARG A 40 12.44 -8.82 2.82
N GLY A 41 12.96 -8.90 1.59
CA GLY A 41 12.60 -9.93 0.62
C GLY A 41 11.45 -9.56 -0.32
N TYR A 42 10.90 -8.35 -0.20
CA TYR A 42 9.83 -7.85 -1.07
C TYR A 42 10.22 -6.51 -1.70
N PRO A 43 9.69 -6.19 -2.90
CA PRO A 43 9.82 -4.85 -3.47
C PRO A 43 9.23 -3.79 -2.52
N PRO A 44 9.77 -2.56 -2.49
CA PRO A 44 9.14 -1.45 -1.79
C PRO A 44 7.70 -1.24 -2.26
N ARG A 45 6.82 -0.86 -1.33
CA ARG A 45 5.41 -0.55 -1.63
C ARG A 45 5.06 0.84 -1.13
N GLN A 46 4.51 1.66 -2.01
CA GLN A 46 3.97 2.96 -1.66
C GLN A 46 2.51 2.82 -1.21
N TYR A 47 2.24 3.27 0.00
CA TYR A 47 0.91 3.35 0.58
C TYR A 47 0.40 4.79 0.46
N ILE A 48 -0.66 4.95 -0.32
CA ILE A 48 -1.27 6.21 -0.69
C ILE A 48 -2.45 6.50 0.25
N PRO A 49 -2.56 7.73 0.81
CA PRO A 49 -3.75 8.14 1.54
C PRO A 49 -5.01 7.92 0.71
N ARG A 50 -6.06 7.34 1.32
CA ARG A 50 -7.34 7.07 0.63
C ARG A 50 -7.93 8.30 -0.07
N ASP A 51 -7.76 9.49 0.52
CA ASP A 51 -8.28 10.75 -0.04
C ASP A 51 -7.60 11.14 -1.36
N ASP A 52 -6.41 10.62 -1.63
CA ASP A 52 -5.65 10.87 -2.86
C ASP A 52 -5.90 9.76 -3.91
N VAL A 53 -6.84 8.84 -3.64
CA VAL A 53 -7.25 7.74 -4.53
C VAL A 53 -8.67 7.99 -5.02
N ARG A 54 -8.89 7.79 -6.32
CA ARG A 54 -10.22 7.78 -6.96
C ARG A 54 -11.00 6.53 -6.60
N MET A 55 -11.40 6.44 -5.33
CA MET A 55 -12.17 5.31 -4.79
C MET A 55 -13.51 5.11 -5.49
N ASP A 56 -14.04 6.13 -6.15
CA ASP A 56 -15.25 6.06 -6.98
C ASP A 56 -15.09 5.20 -8.24
N LEU A 57 -13.84 4.95 -8.67
CA LEU A 57 -13.52 4.08 -9.80
C LEU A 57 -13.20 2.64 -9.37
N LEU A 58 -13.03 2.40 -8.07
CA LEU A 58 -12.63 1.10 -7.53
C LEU A 58 -13.83 0.34 -6.95
N THR A 59 -13.88 -0.96 -7.21
CA THR A 59 -14.89 -1.85 -6.64
C THR A 59 -14.26 -2.75 -5.57
N PRO A 60 -14.87 -2.92 -4.39
CA PRO A 60 -14.41 -3.89 -3.41
C PRO A 60 -14.41 -5.30 -4.00
N SER A 61 -13.36 -6.06 -3.75
CA SER A 61 -13.27 -7.48 -4.08
C SER A 61 -13.72 -8.34 -2.90
N GLU A 62 -14.15 -9.57 -3.18
CA GLU A 62 -14.37 -10.60 -2.15
C GLU A 62 -13.04 -11.16 -1.60
N THR A 63 -11.92 -10.89 -2.27
CA THR A 63 -10.59 -11.32 -1.83
C THR A 63 -10.20 -10.64 -0.51
N VAL A 64 -9.86 -11.47 0.48
CA VAL A 64 -9.24 -11.07 1.74
C VAL A 64 -8.04 -11.97 1.99
N THR A 65 -6.91 -11.39 2.38
CA THR A 65 -5.72 -12.15 2.80
C THR A 65 -5.32 -11.78 4.22
N HIS A 66 -4.90 -12.77 4.98
CA HIS A 66 -4.45 -12.58 6.36
C HIS A 66 -2.92 -12.64 6.44
N CYS A 67 -2.30 -11.61 7.02
CA CYS A 67 -0.88 -11.59 7.33
C CYS A 67 -0.69 -11.48 8.86
N PRO A 68 0.05 -12.40 9.51
CA PRO A 68 0.30 -12.32 10.95
C PRO A 68 0.98 -11.02 11.40
N PHE A 69 1.72 -10.37 10.50
CA PHE A 69 2.46 -9.14 10.77
C PHE A 69 1.78 -7.87 10.27
N LYS A 70 0.63 -7.96 9.60
CA LYS A 70 -0.05 -6.79 9.03
C LYS A 70 -1.56 -6.77 9.22
N GLY A 71 -2.17 -7.87 9.68
CA GLY A 71 -3.61 -8.02 9.77
C GLY A 71 -4.24 -8.42 8.44
N ASP A 72 -5.53 -8.10 8.29
CA ASP A 72 -6.31 -8.46 7.10
C ASP A 72 -6.20 -7.38 6.02
N ALA A 73 -5.82 -7.81 4.81
CA ALA A 73 -5.86 -6.99 3.61
C ALA A 73 -7.21 -7.19 2.91
N SER A 74 -7.95 -6.10 2.70
CA SER A 74 -9.08 -6.07 1.77
C SER A 74 -8.62 -5.58 0.41
N TYR A 75 -9.12 -6.17 -0.67
CA TYR A 75 -8.71 -5.85 -2.03
C TYR A 75 -9.78 -5.06 -2.79
N PHE A 76 -9.33 -4.34 -3.82
CA PHE A 76 -10.16 -3.57 -4.74
C PHE A 76 -9.75 -3.84 -6.17
N SER A 77 -10.73 -3.85 -7.07
CA SER A 77 -10.58 -4.07 -8.51
C SER A 77 -10.89 -2.79 -9.30
N PHE A 78 -10.39 -2.71 -10.52
CA PHE A 78 -10.65 -1.61 -11.46
C PHE A 78 -11.07 -2.17 -12.83
N GLY A 79 -12.34 -2.00 -13.20
CA GLY A 79 -12.87 -2.61 -14.42
C GLY A 79 -12.68 -4.13 -14.41
N GLU A 80 -11.97 -4.66 -15.42
CA GLU A 80 -11.63 -6.08 -15.54
C GLU A 80 -10.36 -6.47 -14.76
N HIS A 81 -9.60 -5.50 -14.26
CA HIS A 81 -8.38 -5.75 -13.48
C HIS A 81 -8.74 -6.10 -12.04
N LYS A 82 -8.54 -7.36 -11.68
CA LYS A 82 -8.87 -7.87 -10.36
C LYS A 82 -7.77 -7.56 -9.35
N ASP A 83 -8.19 -7.17 -8.14
CA ASP A 83 -7.34 -7.06 -6.96
C ASP A 83 -6.13 -6.12 -7.10
N VAL A 84 -6.23 -5.10 -7.97
CA VAL A 84 -5.16 -4.13 -8.26
C VAL A 84 -4.68 -3.34 -7.05
N ALA A 85 -5.55 -3.14 -6.06
CA ALA A 85 -5.22 -2.41 -4.85
C ALA A 85 -5.58 -3.20 -3.61
N TRP A 86 -4.82 -3.01 -2.53
CA TRP A 86 -5.14 -3.57 -1.22
C TRP A 86 -4.99 -2.54 -0.10
N ARG A 87 -5.68 -2.82 1.01
CA ARG A 87 -5.71 -1.96 2.19
C ARG A 87 -5.72 -2.79 3.46
N TYR A 88 -4.90 -2.40 4.43
CA TYR A 88 -5.03 -2.84 5.82
C TYR A 88 -5.94 -1.89 6.59
N GLN A 89 -7.11 -2.37 7.01
CA GLN A 89 -8.06 -1.55 7.77
C GLN A 89 -7.64 -1.37 9.23
N GLN A 90 -7.21 -2.47 9.84
CA GLN A 90 -6.75 -2.53 11.22
C GLN A 90 -5.39 -3.21 11.24
N PRO A 91 -4.32 -2.48 10.88
CA PRO A 91 -2.97 -3.04 10.92
C PRO A 91 -2.57 -3.37 12.36
N VAL A 92 -1.74 -4.42 12.51
CA VAL A 92 -1.15 -4.79 13.81
C VAL A 92 -0.14 -3.73 14.29
N GLU A 93 0.26 -3.83 15.55
CA GLU A 93 1.19 -2.88 16.19
C GLU A 93 2.51 -2.71 15.39
N GLY A 94 2.94 -1.47 15.21
CA GLY A 94 4.18 -1.11 14.49
C GLY A 94 4.02 -0.76 13.01
N ILE A 95 2.80 -0.86 12.44
CA ILE A 95 2.49 -0.42 11.07
C ILE A 95 1.21 0.42 10.98
N GLU A 96 0.83 1.09 12.06
CA GLU A 96 -0.36 1.93 12.20
C GLU A 96 -0.41 3.05 11.16
N MET A 97 0.76 3.53 10.73
CA MET A 97 0.87 4.52 9.66
C MET A 97 0.23 4.06 8.34
N LEU A 98 0.08 2.75 8.12
CA LEU A 98 -0.55 2.19 6.93
C LEU A 98 -2.08 2.10 7.04
N ALA A 99 -2.65 2.35 8.21
CA ALA A 99 -4.08 2.20 8.46
C ALA A 99 -4.90 3.00 7.44
N GLY A 100 -5.78 2.30 6.74
CA GLY A 100 -6.71 2.89 5.78
C GLY A 100 -6.09 3.32 4.44
N LYS A 101 -4.76 3.23 4.27
CA LYS A 101 -4.05 3.57 3.03
C LYS A 101 -4.10 2.43 2.03
N LEU A 102 -4.03 2.78 0.75
CA LEU A 102 -4.05 1.81 -0.34
C LEU A 102 -2.64 1.65 -0.92
N ALA A 103 -2.27 0.42 -1.24
CA ALA A 103 -1.12 0.12 -2.08
C ALA A 103 -1.57 -0.58 -3.35
N PHE A 104 -0.79 -0.43 -4.41
CA PHE A 104 -1.03 -0.96 -5.75
C PHE A 104 0.16 -1.84 -6.17
N TYR A 105 -0.02 -2.67 -7.19
CA TYR A 105 1.10 -3.46 -7.71
C TYR A 105 2.11 -2.56 -8.41
N GLY A 106 3.40 -2.90 -8.29
CA GLY A 106 4.49 -2.02 -8.71
C GLY A 106 4.48 -1.66 -10.19
N ASP A 107 3.88 -2.49 -11.04
CA ASP A 107 3.78 -2.25 -12.48
C ASP A 107 2.76 -1.13 -12.83
N GLU A 108 1.95 -0.71 -11.87
CA GLU A 108 0.88 0.30 -12.02
C GLU A 108 1.29 1.67 -11.46
N VAL A 109 2.48 1.77 -10.87
CA VAL A 109 2.95 2.92 -10.08
C VAL A 109 4.10 3.64 -10.80
N GLU A 110 3.95 4.95 -11.00
CA GLU A 110 4.93 5.88 -11.59
C GLU A 110 5.49 6.88 -10.57
#